data_AF-A0A2N2MGY9-F1
#
_entry.id   AF-A0A2N2MGY9-F1
#
_cell.length_a   1.000
_cell.length_b   1.000
_cell.length_c   1.000
_cell.angle_alpha   90.00
_cell.angle_beta   90.00
_cell.angle_gamma   90.00
#
_symmetry.space_group_name_H-M   'P 1'
#
loop_
_entity.id
_entity.type
_entity.pdbx_description
1 polymer ?
#
loop_
_entity_poly.entity_id
_entity_poly.type
_entity_poly.pdbx_seq_one_letter_code
_entity_poly.pdbx_strand_id
1 'polypeptide(L)'
;PRGRFNPTRFICRAMHRAVDVAMWARQINANRWIHMFSREEAIKRIEEHLTVQADGDDWIVVGSQTIERAFGWVFFYNTREFIEGGNFSACLAGNSPYIFNRFTGAIVCTGTAYPIEHYIHEYEATNKG
;
A
#
# COMPACT_ATOMS: atom_id res chain seq x y z
N PRO A 1 13.93 -22.29 29.38
CA PRO A 1 13.34 -22.48 28.04
C PRO A 1 12.36 -21.34 27.73
N ARG A 2 12.61 -20.64 26.62
CA ARG A 2 12.27 -19.24 26.33
C ARG A 2 10.77 -18.91 26.44
N GLY A 3 10.39 -18.19 27.50
CA GLY A 3 9.13 -17.46 27.59
C GLY A 3 9.20 -16.18 26.76
N ARG A 4 8.15 -15.92 25.97
CA ARG A 4 8.02 -14.71 25.16
C ARG A 4 7.98 -13.47 26.07
N PHE A 5 8.91 -12.55 25.84
CA PHE A 5 8.92 -11.23 26.45
C PHE A 5 7.73 -10.42 25.91
N ASN A 6 6.82 -10.00 26.80
CA ASN A 6 5.66 -9.19 26.47
C ASN A 6 5.81 -7.78 27.10
N PRO A 7 6.25 -6.76 26.33
CA PRO A 7 6.61 -5.47 26.90
C PRO A 7 5.42 -4.55 27.29
N THR A 8 4.17 -4.93 27.03
CA THR A 8 3.00 -4.05 27.29
C THR A 8 2.59 -3.94 28.76
N ARG A 9 3.27 -4.62 29.70
CA ARG A 9 2.90 -4.61 31.13
C ARG A 9 3.74 -3.71 32.03
N PHE A 10 4.68 -2.92 31.50
CA PHE A 10 5.58 -2.12 32.32
C PHE A 10 5.64 -0.64 31.97
N ILE A 11 4.50 0.05 31.84
CA ILE A 11 4.50 1.51 32.00
C ILE A 11 3.21 1.94 32.68
N CYS A 12 3.23 2.02 34.01
CA CYS A 12 2.27 2.78 34.76
C CYS A 12 3.00 3.67 35.77
N ARG A 13 2.73 4.97 35.66
CA ARG A 13 3.03 6.11 36.53
C ARG A 13 4.32 6.90 36.31
N ALA A 14 4.04 8.20 36.13
CA ALA A 14 4.86 9.38 36.27
C ALA A 14 5.69 9.78 35.05
N MET A 15 5.18 10.78 34.29
CA MET A 15 6.03 11.85 33.77
C MET A 15 5.19 13.09 33.41
N HIS A 16 5.22 14.07 34.32
CA HIS A 16 5.05 15.49 34.02
C HIS A 16 6.38 16.02 33.46
N ARG A 17 6.35 16.67 32.30
CA ARG A 17 7.13 17.87 31.88
C ARG A 17 7.35 17.85 30.37
N ALA A 18 7.34 19.04 29.76
CA ALA A 18 7.35 19.34 28.32
C ALA A 18 8.60 18.90 27.52
N VAL A 19 9.12 17.70 27.76
CA VAL A 19 10.19 17.06 26.98
C VAL A 19 9.65 15.91 26.10
N ASP A 20 8.37 15.57 26.23
CA ASP A 20 7.78 14.38 25.61
C ASP A 20 7.43 14.50 24.12
N VAL A 21 7.08 15.68 23.59
CA VAL A 21 6.65 15.77 22.18
C VAL A 21 7.82 15.52 21.22
N ALA A 22 9.01 16.05 21.55
CA ALA A 22 10.19 15.87 20.72
C ALA A 22 10.80 14.47 20.84
N MET A 23 10.73 13.82 22.01
CA MET A 23 11.16 12.42 22.16
C MET A 23 10.16 11.45 21.55
N TRP A 24 8.86 11.70 21.66
CA TRP A 24 7.82 10.92 20.96
C TRP A 24 7.93 11.06 19.44
N ALA A 25 8.11 12.29 18.93
CA ALA A 25 8.35 12.53 17.51
C ALA A 25 9.68 11.92 17.02
N ARG A 26 10.73 11.92 17.85
CA ARG A 26 12.01 11.25 17.56
C ARG A 26 11.90 9.73 17.61
N GLN A 27 11.12 9.15 18.52
CA GLN A 27 10.89 7.70 18.59
C GLN A 27 10.01 7.20 17.43
N ILE A 28 9.03 8.01 16.99
CA ILE A 28 8.23 7.76 15.78
C ILE A 28 9.12 7.86 14.52
N ASN A 29 10.04 8.83 14.45
CA ASN A 29 10.96 8.97 13.30
C ASN A 29 12.17 8.01 13.32
N ALA A 30 12.61 7.52 14.49
CA ALA A 30 13.71 6.54 14.59
C ALA A 30 13.26 5.11 14.22
N ASN A 31 11.97 4.80 14.36
CA ASN A 31 11.36 3.55 13.87
C ASN A 31 11.03 3.57 12.37
N ARG A 32 11.36 4.67 11.66
CA ARG A 32 11.08 4.86 10.22
C ARG A 32 11.95 4.00 9.30
N TRP A 33 12.86 3.19 9.85
CA TRP A 33 13.84 2.39 9.10
C TRP A 33 13.48 0.89 8.95
N ILE A 34 12.31 0.43 9.41
CA ILE A 34 11.91 -1.00 9.31
C ILE A 34 10.58 -1.22 8.57
N HIS A 35 9.80 -0.17 8.28
CA HIS A 35 8.53 -0.35 7.57
C HIS A 35 8.70 -0.36 6.05
N MET A 36 9.31 -1.43 5.54
CA MET A 36 8.98 -1.91 4.20
C MET A 36 7.68 -2.69 4.31
N PHE A 37 6.63 -2.22 3.64
CA PHE A 37 5.38 -2.95 3.57
C PHE A 37 5.59 -4.29 2.88
N SER A 38 5.01 -5.35 3.43
CA SER A 38 4.95 -6.64 2.75
C SER A 38 4.00 -6.55 1.55
N ARG A 39 4.10 -7.53 0.64
CA ARG A 39 3.19 -7.61 -0.51
C ARG A 39 1.74 -7.78 -0.05
N GLU A 40 1.52 -8.58 0.99
CA GLU A 40 0.21 -8.82 1.59
C GLU A 40 -0.37 -7.53 2.20
N GLU A 41 0.45 -6.75 2.90
CA GLU A 41 0.03 -5.46 3.44
C GLU A 41 -0.29 -4.45 2.33
N ALA A 42 0.50 -4.45 1.26
CA ALA A 42 0.27 -3.60 0.10
C ALA A 42 -1.06 -3.95 -0.61
N ILE A 43 -1.32 -5.24 -0.84
CA ILE A 43 -2.58 -5.72 -1.42
C ILE A 43 -3.76 -5.28 -0.57
N LYS A 44 -3.70 -5.54 0.74
CA LYS A 44 -4.79 -5.17 1.66
C LYS A 44 -5.11 -3.68 1.58
N ARG A 45 -4.10 -2.81 1.51
CA ARG A 45 -4.31 -1.37 1.41
C ARG A 45 -4.88 -0.94 0.06
N ILE A 46 -4.49 -1.60 -1.02
CA ILE A 46 -5.08 -1.35 -2.35
C ILE A 46 -6.54 -1.79 -2.35
N GLU A 47 -6.87 -2.94 -1.78
CA GLU A 47 -8.26 -3.41 -1.65
C GLU A 47 -9.11 -2.44 -0.81
N GLU A 48 -8.58 -1.97 0.33
CA GLU A 48 -9.23 -0.92 1.14
C GLU A 48 -9.43 0.37 0.32
N HIS A 49 -8.42 0.78 -0.46
CA HIS A 49 -8.50 1.97 -1.31
C HIS A 49 -9.55 1.85 -2.42
N LEU A 50 -9.65 0.69 -3.05
CA LEU A 50 -10.65 0.39 -4.08
C LEU A 50 -12.07 0.36 -3.51
N THR A 51 -12.24 -0.25 -2.33
CA THR A 51 -13.56 -0.34 -1.66
C THR A 51 -14.16 1.04 -1.39
N VAL A 52 -13.33 2.05 -1.08
CA VAL A 52 -13.79 3.43 -0.87
C VAL A 52 -14.26 4.10 -2.17
N GLN A 53 -13.74 3.68 -3.32
CA GLN A 53 -14.10 4.27 -4.63
C GLN A 53 -15.25 3.53 -5.33
N ALA A 54 -15.57 2.32 -4.87
CA ALA A 54 -16.55 1.47 -5.51
C ALA A 54 -17.97 1.72 -5.01
N ASP A 55 -18.92 1.90 -5.93
CA ASP A 55 -20.36 1.95 -5.66
C ASP A 55 -20.96 0.55 -5.34
N GLY A 56 -20.24 -0.27 -4.56
CA GLY A 56 -20.72 -1.58 -4.09
C GLY A 56 -20.33 -2.79 -4.93
N ASP A 57 -19.52 -2.63 -5.97
CA ASP A 57 -18.96 -3.77 -6.72
C ASP A 57 -17.91 -4.53 -5.90
N ASP A 58 -17.69 -5.81 -6.22
CA ASP A 58 -16.66 -6.64 -5.61
C ASP A 58 -15.44 -6.75 -6.54
N TRP A 59 -14.26 -6.39 -6.05
CA TRP A 59 -13.04 -6.21 -6.83
C TRP A 59 -11.98 -7.21 -6.39
N ILE A 60 -11.08 -7.54 -7.31
CA ILE A 60 -9.96 -8.40 -7.03
C ILE A 60 -8.69 -7.84 -7.66
N VAL A 61 -7.61 -7.84 -6.88
CA VAL A 61 -6.26 -7.58 -7.40
C VAL A 61 -5.80 -8.79 -8.21
N VAL A 62 -5.43 -8.56 -9.47
CA VAL A 62 -4.98 -9.61 -10.37
C VAL A 62 -3.51 -9.91 -10.08
N GLY A 63 -3.29 -10.84 -9.14
CA GLY A 63 -1.95 -11.19 -8.66
C GLY A 63 -0.98 -11.61 -9.76
N SER A 64 -1.45 -12.29 -10.81
CA SER A 64 -0.64 -12.76 -11.95
C SER A 64 -0.15 -11.63 -12.86
N GLN A 65 -0.81 -10.48 -12.85
CA GLN A 65 -0.43 -9.30 -13.64
C GLN A 65 0.34 -8.26 -12.82
N THR A 66 0.53 -8.52 -11.52
CA THR A 66 1.24 -7.59 -10.64
C THR A 66 2.69 -7.46 -11.07
N ILE A 67 3.14 -6.22 -11.28
CA ILE A 67 4.52 -5.93 -11.65
C ILE A 67 5.30 -5.56 -10.39
N GLU A 68 6.38 -6.28 -10.09
CA GLU A 68 7.28 -5.95 -8.99
C GLU A 68 8.44 -5.07 -9.46
N ARG A 69 8.76 -4.05 -8.64
CA ARG A 69 9.88 -3.12 -8.84
C ARG A 69 10.59 -2.85 -7.53
N ALA A 70 11.79 -2.27 -7.60
CA ALA A 70 12.57 -1.92 -6.41
C ALA A 70 11.82 -0.97 -5.46
N PHE A 71 11.02 -0.05 -6.00
CA PHE A 71 10.21 0.87 -5.20
C PHE A 71 8.98 0.21 -4.53
N GLY A 72 8.56 -0.99 -4.96
CA GLY A 72 7.23 -1.49 -4.62
C GLY A 72 6.58 -2.39 -5.67
N TRP A 73 5.31 -2.14 -5.93
CA TRP A 73 4.48 -2.94 -6.83
C TRP A 73 3.58 -2.06 -7.68
N VAL A 74 3.19 -2.59 -8.83
CA VAL A 74 2.09 -2.07 -9.64
C VAL A 74 0.98 -3.11 -9.64
N PHE A 75 -0.18 -2.73 -9.13
CA PHE A 75 -1.34 -3.60 -9.00
C PHE A 75 -2.35 -3.31 -10.08
N PHE A 76 -2.75 -4.37 -10.77
CA PHE A 76 -3.89 -4.40 -11.67
C PHE A 76 -5.07 -5.00 -10.92
N TYR A 77 -6.27 -4.55 -11.22
CA TYR A 77 -7.47 -5.01 -10.56
C TYR A 77 -8.63 -5.03 -11.55
N ASN A 78 -9.65 -5.81 -11.25
CA ASN A 78 -10.93 -5.74 -11.97
C ASN A 78 -12.04 -6.26 -11.06
N THR A 79 -13.29 -6.22 -11.53
CA THR A 79 -14.39 -6.86 -10.80
C THR A 79 -14.20 -8.37 -10.74
N ARG A 80 -14.61 -9.00 -9.64
CA ARG A 80 -14.55 -10.47 -9.50
C ARG A 80 -15.38 -11.15 -10.59
N GLU A 81 -16.54 -10.59 -10.93
CA GLU A 81 -17.42 -11.11 -11.97
C GLU A 81 -16.75 -11.14 -13.35
N PHE A 82 -15.95 -10.13 -13.68
CA PHE A 82 -15.17 -10.14 -14.92
C PHE A 82 -14.07 -11.19 -14.89
N ILE A 83 -13.30 -11.27 -13.80
CA ILE A 83 -12.13 -12.16 -13.71
C ILE A 83 -12.53 -13.63 -13.64
N GLU A 84 -13.55 -13.99 -12.85
CA GLU A 84 -13.98 -15.37 -12.63
C GLU A 84 -15.06 -15.80 -13.63
N GLY A 85 -16.02 -14.91 -13.90
CA GLY A 85 -17.18 -15.19 -14.74
C GLY A 85 -17.01 -14.86 -16.21
N GLY A 86 -15.97 -14.09 -16.58
CA GLY A 86 -15.75 -13.65 -17.95
C GLY A 86 -16.82 -12.67 -18.47
N ASN A 87 -17.62 -12.07 -17.57
CA ASN A 87 -18.67 -11.14 -17.97
C ASN A 87 -18.04 -9.79 -18.39
N PHE A 88 -17.84 -9.59 -19.68
CA PHE A 88 -17.29 -8.35 -20.24
C PHE A 88 -18.07 -7.09 -19.86
N SER A 89 -19.38 -7.20 -19.58
CA SER A 89 -20.20 -6.05 -19.14
C SER A 89 -19.86 -5.58 -17.73
N ALA A 90 -19.23 -6.43 -16.91
CA ALA A 90 -18.72 -6.09 -15.59
C ALA A 90 -17.28 -5.55 -15.64
N CYS A 91 -16.68 -5.40 -16.83
CA CYS A 91 -15.35 -4.83 -16.96
C CYS A 91 -15.38 -3.34 -16.65
N LEU A 92 -14.37 -2.89 -15.92
CA LEU A 92 -14.23 -1.49 -15.55
C LEU A 92 -13.81 -0.64 -16.74
N ALA A 93 -14.59 0.40 -17.03
CA ALA A 93 -14.21 1.43 -17.99
C ALA A 93 -13.14 2.36 -17.37
N GLY A 94 -12.08 2.65 -18.12
CA GLY A 94 -11.02 3.54 -17.65
C GLY A 94 -10.11 2.93 -16.56
N ASN A 95 -10.01 1.60 -16.50
CA ASN A 95 -9.18 0.90 -15.52
C ASN A 95 -7.69 1.31 -15.63
N SER A 96 -7.20 1.98 -14.59
CA SER A 96 -5.80 2.40 -14.48
C SER A 96 -5.13 1.66 -13.33
N PRO A 97 -3.96 1.02 -13.54
CA PRO A 97 -3.23 0.36 -12.47
C PRO A 97 -2.83 1.32 -11.34
N TYR A 98 -2.60 0.79 -10.15
CA TYR A 98 -2.08 1.55 -9.00
C TYR A 98 -0.62 1.21 -8.74
N ILE A 99 0.19 2.24 -8.53
CA ILE A 99 1.56 2.11 -8.01
C ILE A 99 1.50 2.17 -6.48
N PHE A 100 2.11 1.20 -5.81
CA PHE A 100 2.28 1.18 -4.36
C PHE A 100 3.76 1.27 -3.99
N ASN A 101 4.14 2.27 -3.21
CA ASN A 101 5.51 2.43 -2.72
C ASN A 101 5.71 1.67 -1.41
N ARG A 102 6.60 0.66 -1.41
CA ARG A 102 6.81 -0.20 -0.23
C ARG A 102 7.49 0.52 0.93
N PHE A 103 8.17 1.64 0.70
CA PHE A 103 8.90 2.38 1.73
C PHE A 103 8.04 3.46 2.39
N THR A 104 7.10 4.04 1.66
CA THR A 104 6.27 5.15 2.15
C THR A 104 4.82 4.74 2.38
N GLY A 105 4.36 3.65 1.77
CA GLY A 105 2.95 3.26 1.75
C GLY A 105 2.10 4.14 0.82
N ALA A 106 2.70 4.99 0.00
CA ALA A 106 1.99 5.84 -0.94
C ALA A 106 1.33 5.01 -2.05
N ILE A 107 0.08 5.35 -2.35
CA ILE A 107 -0.70 4.82 -3.47
C ILE A 107 -0.80 5.93 -4.52
N VAL A 108 -0.35 5.64 -5.75
CA VAL A 108 -0.40 6.58 -6.87
C VAL A 108 -1.25 5.97 -7.97
N CYS A 109 -2.31 6.68 -8.34
CA CYS A 109 -3.13 6.33 -9.50
C CYS A 109 -2.37 6.63 -10.79
N THR A 110 -2.36 5.70 -11.74
CA THR A 110 -1.81 5.93 -13.08
C THR A 110 -2.89 6.50 -14.01
N GLY A 111 -2.52 6.81 -15.25
CA GLY A 111 -3.48 7.14 -16.29
C GLY A 111 -3.76 5.96 -17.21
N THR A 112 -4.67 6.18 -18.16
CA THR A 112 -4.99 5.23 -19.24
C THR A 112 -4.51 5.73 -20.62
N ALA A 113 -3.82 6.87 -20.65
CA ALA A 113 -3.37 7.52 -21.90
C ALA A 113 -2.13 6.86 -22.51
N TYR A 114 -1.31 6.19 -21.69
CA TYR A 114 -0.06 5.56 -22.10
C TYR A 114 0.06 4.12 -21.57
N PRO A 115 0.95 3.28 -22.14
CA PRO A 115 1.28 1.98 -21.59
C PRO A 115 1.84 2.08 -20.16
N ILE A 116 1.71 1.03 -19.36
CA ILE A 116 2.08 1.05 -17.94
C ILE A 116 3.58 1.34 -17.72
N GLU A 117 4.44 0.92 -18.65
CA GLU A 117 5.88 1.17 -18.60
C GLU A 117 6.22 2.66 -18.57
N HIS A 118 5.43 3.50 -19.24
CA HIS A 118 5.60 4.94 -19.23
C HIS A 118 5.46 5.50 -17.80
N TYR A 119 4.35 5.15 -17.13
CA TYR A 119 4.10 5.61 -15.76
C TYR A 119 5.09 5.06 -14.75
N ILE A 120 5.54 3.80 -14.92
CA ILE A 120 6.60 3.23 -14.09
C ILE A 120 7.89 4.04 -14.23
N HIS A 121 8.31 4.37 -15.46
CA HIS A 121 9.53 5.15 -15.69
C HIS A 121 9.42 6.57 -15.12
N GLU A 122 8.28 7.25 -15.30
CA GLU A 122 8.06 8.58 -14.71
C GLU A 122 8.11 8.54 -13.18
N TYR A 123 7.50 7.51 -12.58
CA TYR A 123 7.52 7.33 -11.14
C TYR A 123 8.94 7.08 -10.62
N GLU A 124 9.70 6.21 -11.29
CA GLU A 124 11.10 5.95 -10.95
C GLU A 124 11.99 7.17 -11.13
N ALA A 125 11.79 7.96 -12.19
CA ALA A 125 12.55 9.19 -12.42
C ALA A 125 12.30 10.23 -11.31
N THR A 126 11.05 10.34 -10.84
CA THR A 126 10.66 11.30 -9.79
C THR A 126 11.14 10.87 -8.40
N ASN A 127 11.25 9.57 -8.14
CA ASN A 127 11.64 9.02 -6.83
C ASN A 127 13.14 8.63 -6.74
N LYS A 128 13.95 8.96 -7.76
CA LYS A 128 15.41 8.93 -7.69
C LYS A 128 15.88 10.22 -7.00
N GLY A 129 15.86 10.24 -5.67
CA GLY A 129 16.34 11.34 -4.83
C GLY A 129 16.99 10.83 -3.57
#